data_AF-A0A4R1UQR3-F1
#
_entry.id   AF-A0A4R1UQR3-F1
#
_cell.length_a   1.000
_cell.length_b   1.000
_cell.length_c   1.000
_cell.angle_alpha   90.00
_cell.angle_beta   90.00
_cell.angle_gamma   90.00
#
_symmetry.space_group_name_H-M   'P 1'
#
loop_
_entity.id
_entity.type
_entity.pdbx_description
1 polymer ?
#
loop_
_entity_poly.entity_id
_entity_poly.type
_entity_poly.pdbx_seq_one_letter_code
_entity_poly.pdbx_strand_id
1 'polypeptide(L)'
;MADMDTLFVLDTDYADPAFGGERRFYCKDCVTVEGLLALFPERAGQIEVVRVGWPRPRAAVVAALGEENQNLPALAFAEGGFANDIEGVLAALHTRHGFPERHP
;
A
#
# COMPACT_ATOMS: atom_id res chain seq x y z
N MET A 1 -1.90 -11.67 20.47
CA MET A 1 -0.98 -10.70 19.86
C MET A 1 -1.88 -9.72 19.15
N ALA A 2 -1.74 -8.41 19.35
CA ALA A 2 -2.53 -7.48 18.55
C ALA A 2 -2.01 -7.60 17.13
N ASP A 3 -2.79 -8.22 16.24
CA ASP A 3 -2.43 -8.34 14.84
C ASP A 3 -2.33 -6.91 14.27
N MET A 4 -1.26 -6.63 13.51
CA MET A 4 -0.97 -5.30 12.97
C MET A 4 -1.43 -5.23 11.52
N ASP A 5 -2.06 -4.12 11.14
CA ASP A 5 -2.46 -3.93 9.73
C ASP A 5 -1.20 -3.85 8.84
N THR A 6 -1.29 -4.44 7.65
CA THR A 6 -0.16 -4.50 6.70
C THR A 6 -0.48 -3.69 5.45
N LEU A 7 0.30 -2.63 5.21
CA LEU A 7 0.25 -1.85 4.00
C LEU A 7 1.25 -2.38 2.97
N PHE A 8 0.74 -2.77 1.81
CA PHE A 8 1.53 -3.08 0.64
C PHE A 8 1.64 -1.87 -0.27
N VAL A 9 2.86 -1.54 -0.69
CA VAL A 9 3.14 -0.50 -1.68
C VAL A 9 4.11 -1.04 -2.73
N LEU A 10 4.07 -0.46 -3.95
CA LEU A 10 5.06 -0.76 -4.97
C LEU A 10 6.42 -0.20 -4.58
N ASP A 11 7.49 -0.85 -5.03
CA ASP A 11 8.81 -0.23 -5.04
C ASP A 11 8.74 1.17 -5.67
N THR A 12 9.47 2.12 -5.09
CA THR A 12 9.45 3.52 -5.53
C THR A 12 9.99 3.70 -6.95
N ASP A 13 10.79 2.73 -7.42
CA ASP A 13 11.44 2.79 -8.71
C ASP A 13 11.44 1.41 -9.41
N TYR A 14 10.57 1.26 -10.41
CA TYR A 14 10.40 0.03 -11.18
C TYR A 14 10.41 0.24 -12.69
N ALA A 15 10.85 -0.78 -13.42
CA ALA A 15 10.75 -0.83 -14.86
C ALA A 15 9.49 -1.57 -15.29
N ASP A 16 8.74 -1.01 -16.23
CA ASP A 16 7.59 -1.68 -16.82
C ASP A 16 7.94 -2.29 -18.19
N PRO A 17 7.93 -3.63 -18.34
CA PRO A 17 8.14 -4.30 -19.61
C PRO A 17 7.20 -3.82 -20.72
N ALA A 18 5.98 -3.39 -20.38
CA ALA A 18 5.02 -2.86 -21.35
C ALA A 18 5.50 -1.54 -22.01
N PHE A 19 6.44 -0.83 -21.38
CA PHE A 19 7.03 0.41 -21.88
C PHE A 19 8.49 0.26 -22.34
N GLY A 20 8.94 -0.97 -22.58
CA GLY A 20 10.27 -1.30 -23.08
C GLY A 20 11.31 -1.63 -22.01
N GLY A 21 10.94 -1.64 -20.72
CA GLY A 21 11.82 -2.09 -19.63
C GLY A 21 12.99 -1.16 -19.27
N GLU A 22 13.27 -0.13 -20.05
CA GLU A 22 14.33 0.86 -19.76
C GLU A 22 13.81 2.07 -18.97
N ARG A 23 12.53 2.43 -19.20
CA ARG A 23 11.90 3.54 -18.49
C ARG A 23 11.55 3.13 -17.06
N ARG A 24 11.85 4.03 -16.14
CA ARG A 24 11.63 3.90 -14.70
C ARG A 24 10.38 4.68 -14.32
N PHE A 25 9.52 4.08 -13.49
CA PHE A 25 8.24 4.63 -13.08
C PHE A 25 8.09 4.56 -11.56
N TYR A 26 7.23 5.44 -11.05
CA TYR A 26 6.72 5.40 -9.69
C TYR A 26 5.19 5.31 -9.71
N CYS A 27 4.62 4.70 -8.68
CA CYS A 27 3.17 4.67 -8.51
C CYS A 27 2.72 5.92 -7.74
N LYS A 28 1.91 6.77 -8.40
CA LYS A 28 1.35 8.00 -7.81
C LYS A 28 0.65 7.75 -6.47
N ASP A 29 -0.17 6.71 -6.40
CA ASP A 29 -1.00 6.43 -5.22
C ASP A 29 -0.15 5.85 -4.08
N CYS A 30 0.82 4.99 -4.38
CA CYS A 30 1.80 4.52 -3.39
C CYS A 30 2.63 5.67 -2.82
N VAL A 31 3.15 6.56 -3.67
CA VAL A 31 3.92 7.74 -3.22
C VAL A 31 3.06 8.67 -2.34
N THR A 32 1.76 8.79 -2.64
CA THR A 32 0.83 9.58 -1.84
C THR A 32 0.71 9.01 -0.42
N VAL A 33 0.50 7.69 -0.32
CA VAL A 33 0.42 7.00 0.97
C VAL A 33 1.77 7.04 1.71
N GLU A 34 2.88 6.75 1.04
CA GLU A 34 4.21 6.81 1.66
C GLU A 34 4.57 8.22 2.14
N GLY A 35 4.12 9.26 1.43
CA GLY A 35 4.25 10.65 1.87
C GLY A 35 3.51 10.90 3.19
N LEU A 36 2.30 10.37 3.35
CA LEU A 36 1.58 10.43 4.63
C LEU A 36 2.34 9.70 5.73
N LEU A 37 2.82 8.48 5.48
CA LEU A 37 3.58 7.72 6.47
C LEU A 37 4.84 8.48 6.93
N ALA A 38 5.56 9.12 6.00
CA ALA A 38 6.73 9.91 6.30
C ALA A 38 6.43 11.17 7.11
N LEU A 39 5.27 11.81 6.88
CA LEU A 39 4.82 13.00 7.60
C LEU A 39 4.30 12.68 9.02
N PHE A 40 3.85 11.45 9.26
CA PHE A 40 3.31 11.01 10.55
C PHE A 40 4.01 9.72 11.06
N PRO A 41 5.32 9.77 11.36
CA PRO A 41 6.12 8.58 11.67
C PRO A 41 5.65 7.82 12.91
N GLU A 42 5.10 8.50 13.92
CA GLU A 42 4.55 7.85 15.12
C GLU A 42 3.35 6.93 14.79
N ARG A 43 2.50 7.35 13.85
CA ARG A 43 1.34 6.56 13.39
C ARG A 43 1.77 5.46 12.43
N ALA A 44 2.73 5.77 11.56
CA ALA A 44 3.31 4.78 10.64
C ALA A 44 3.98 3.62 11.39
N GLY A 45 4.54 3.86 12.57
CA GLY A 45 5.12 2.81 13.42
C GLY A 45 4.12 1.76 13.94
N GLN A 46 2.82 1.96 13.70
CA GLN A 46 1.74 1.03 14.04
C GLN A 46 1.24 0.22 12.84
N ILE A 47 1.92 0.32 11.69
CA ILE A 47 1.55 -0.33 10.43
C ILE A 47 2.76 -1.09 9.90
N GLU A 48 2.55 -2.33 9.48
CA GLU A 48 3.59 -3.07 8.75
C GLU A 48 3.64 -2.58 7.31
N VAL A 49 4.78 -2.07 6.84
CA VAL A 49 4.92 -1.60 5.46
C VAL A 49 5.76 -2.57 4.65
N VAL A 50 5.14 -3.22 3.68
CA VAL A 50 5.77 -4.18 2.78
C VAL A 50 5.88 -3.58 1.39
N ARG A 51 7.11 -3.51 0.87
CA ARG A 51 7.39 -3.08 -0.50
C ARG A 51 7.46 -4.29 -1.42
N VAL A 52 6.80 -4.20 -2.57
CA VAL A 52 6.77 -5.29 -3.55
C VAL A 52 7.09 -4.79 -4.95
N GLY A 53 7.71 -5.68 -5.73
CA GLY A 53 8.06 -5.38 -7.12
C GLY A 53 6.85 -5.18 -8.03
N TRP A 54 7.11 -4.55 -9.19
CA TRP A 54 6.14 -4.36 -10.26
C TRP A 54 5.52 -5.67 -10.80
N PRO A 55 6.29 -6.73 -11.09
CA PRO A 55 5.76 -7.93 -11.75
C PRO A 55 4.67 -8.62 -10.94
N ARG A 56 3.62 -9.05 -11.65
CA ARG A 56 2.63 -10.01 -11.12
C ARG A 56 3.09 -11.44 -11.43
N PRO A 57 2.80 -12.43 -10.57
CA PRO A 57 2.06 -12.32 -9.30
C PRO A 57 2.91 -11.76 -8.15
N ARG A 58 2.29 -10.94 -7.30
CA ARG A 58 2.92 -10.32 -6.12
C ARG A 58 2.71 -11.20 -4.90
N ALA A 59 3.62 -12.15 -4.68
CA ALA A 59 3.46 -13.23 -3.69
C ALA A 59 2.97 -12.77 -2.30
N ALA A 60 3.56 -11.71 -1.74
CA ALA A 60 3.14 -11.19 -0.43
C ALA A 60 1.69 -10.66 -0.42
N VAL A 61 1.30 -9.97 -1.49
CA VAL A 61 -0.08 -9.44 -1.65
C VAL A 61 -1.06 -10.59 -1.89
N VAL A 62 -0.68 -11.57 -2.71
CA VAL A 62 -1.51 -12.75 -2.99
C VAL A 62 -1.77 -13.56 -1.72
N ALA A 63 -0.73 -13.74 -0.88
CA ALA A 63 -0.88 -14.45 0.38
C ALA A 63 -1.83 -13.75 1.36
N ALA A 64 -1.84 -12.41 1.37
CA ALA A 64 -2.66 -11.62 2.28
C ALA A 64 -4.09 -11.37 1.75
N LEU A 65 -4.23 -11.08 0.45
CA LEU A 65 -5.47 -10.54 -0.15
C LEU A 65 -6.10 -11.44 -1.21
N GLY A 66 -5.41 -12.51 -1.63
CA GLY A 66 -5.80 -13.37 -2.74
C GLY A 66 -5.31 -12.88 -4.11
N GLU A 67 -5.33 -13.77 -5.10
CA GLU A 67 -4.77 -13.53 -6.44
C GLU A 67 -5.47 -12.39 -7.20
N GLU A 68 -6.75 -12.14 -6.93
CA GLU A 68 -7.56 -11.14 -7.62
C GLU A 68 -7.28 -9.70 -7.11
N ASN A 69 -6.65 -9.55 -5.94
CA ASN A 69 -6.57 -8.27 -5.21
C ASN A 69 -5.15 -7.68 -5.17
N GLN A 70 -4.39 -7.82 -6.25
CA GLN A 70 -2.98 -7.37 -6.33
C GLN A 70 -2.79 -5.88 -6.66
N ASN A 71 -3.84 -5.06 -6.56
CA ASN A 71 -3.74 -3.62 -6.77
C ASN A 71 -3.01 -2.97 -5.60
N LEU A 72 -2.29 -1.88 -5.87
CA LEU A 72 -1.48 -1.18 -4.88
C LEU A 72 -1.70 0.34 -5.01
N PRO A 73 -1.75 1.08 -3.90
CA PRO A 73 -1.55 0.63 -2.53
C PRO A 73 -2.70 -0.25 -2.02
N ALA A 74 -2.40 -1.16 -1.09
CA ALA A 74 -3.42 -1.98 -0.43
C ALA A 74 -3.11 -2.15 1.05
N LEU A 75 -4.14 -2.06 1.89
CA LEU A 75 -4.05 -2.24 3.33
C LEU A 75 -4.82 -3.49 3.73
N ALA A 76 -4.11 -4.51 4.20
CA ALA A 76 -4.68 -5.69 4.82
C ALA A 76 -4.97 -5.43 6.30
N PHE A 77 -6.19 -5.72 6.73
CA PHE A 77 -6.57 -5.54 8.13
C PHE A 77 -6.20 -6.77 8.95
N ALA A 78 -5.66 -6.54 10.13
CA ALA A 78 -5.30 -7.52 11.14
C ALA A 78 -6.43 -8.53 11.44
N GLU A 79 -7.67 -8.04 11.52
CA GLU A 79 -8.86 -8.83 11.86
C GLU A 79 -9.51 -9.50 10.64
N GLY A 80 -8.92 -9.32 9.44
CA GLY A 80 -9.46 -9.75 8.17
C GLY A 80 -10.17 -8.64 7.39
N GLY A 81 -10.19 -8.79 6.07
CA GLY A 81 -10.61 -7.75 5.14
C GLY A 81 -9.45 -6.87 4.66
N PHE A 82 -9.73 -6.01 3.69
CA PHE A 82 -8.72 -5.12 3.11
C PHE A 82 -9.34 -3.93 2.39
N ALA A 83 -8.52 -2.92 2.12
CA ALA A 83 -8.77 -1.89 1.12
C ALA A 83 -7.69 -1.97 0.03
N ASN A 84 -8.05 -1.95 -1.25
CA ASN A 84 -7.11 -2.10 -2.38
C ASN A 84 -7.28 -1.03 -3.47
N ASP A 85 -7.98 0.06 -3.14
CA ASP A 85 -8.05 1.30 -3.91
C ASP A 85 -7.58 2.47 -3.03
N ILE A 86 -7.13 3.56 -3.67
CA ILE A 86 -6.52 4.68 -2.95
C ILE A 86 -7.48 5.35 -1.96
N GLU A 87 -8.75 5.54 -2.31
CA GLU A 87 -9.69 6.22 -1.41
C GLU A 87 -10.03 5.33 -0.21
N GLY A 88 -10.22 4.03 -0.43
CA GLY A 88 -10.40 3.05 0.63
C GLY A 88 -9.19 2.96 1.56
N VAL A 89 -7.97 2.97 1.01
CA VAL A 89 -6.73 2.95 1.81
C VAL A 89 -6.61 4.23 2.64
N LEU A 90 -6.83 5.41 2.06
CA LEU A 90 -6.76 6.68 2.80
C LEU A 90 -7.83 6.77 3.89
N ALA A 91 -9.06 6.33 3.62
CA ALA A 91 -10.12 6.26 4.61
C ALA A 91 -9.78 5.30 5.75
N ALA A 92 -9.17 4.15 5.44
CA ALA A 92 -8.72 3.20 6.44
C ALA A 92 -7.56 3.75 7.28
N LEU A 93 -6.58 4.43 6.67
CA LEU A 93 -5.51 5.12 7.41
C LEU A 93 -6.06 6.18 8.38
N HIS A 94 -7.08 6.93 7.95
CA HIS A 94 -7.76 7.88 8.83
C HIS A 94 -8.48 7.18 9.99
N THR A 95 -9.38 6.26 9.68
CA THR A 95 -10.29 5.66 10.67
C THR A 95 -9.61 4.67 11.61
N ARG A 96 -8.57 3.96 11.16
CA ARG A 96 -7.90 2.90 11.92
C ARG A 96 -6.58 3.34 12.56
N HIS A 97 -5.86 4.25 11.92
CA HIS A 97 -4.53 4.69 12.38
C HIS A 97 -4.45 6.19 12.69
N GLY A 98 -5.58 6.90 12.65
CA GLY A 98 -5.68 8.30 13.09
C GLY A 98 -4.98 9.31 12.18
N PHE A 99 -4.65 8.94 10.93
CA PHE A 99 -4.12 9.91 9.95
C PHE A 99 -5.15 11.02 9.68
N PRO A 100 -4.72 12.24 9.28
CA PRO A 100 -5.69 13.26 8.88
C PRO A 100 -6.47 12.80 7.66
N GLU A 101 -7.74 13.20 7.59
CA GLU A 101 -8.60 12.96 6.43
C GLU A 101 -8.10 13.76 5.21
N ARG A 102 -8.19 13.17 4.01
CA ARG A 102 -7.90 13.87 2.76
C ARG A 102 -8.94 14.98 2.57
N HIS A 103 -8.49 16.19 2.23
CA HIS A 103 -9.42 17.25 1.84
C HIS A 103 -10.20 16.83 0.56
N PRO A 104 -11.51 17.08 0.50
CA PRO A 104 -12.34 16.77 -0.68
C PRO A 104 -11.78 17.40 -1.96
#